data_AF-A0A9Q3UD80-F1
#
_entry.id   AF-A0A9Q3UD80-F1
#
_cell.length_a   1.000
_cell.length_b   1.000
_cell.length_c   1.000
_cell.angle_alpha   90.00
_cell.angle_beta   90.00
_cell.angle_gamma   90.00
#
_symmetry.space_group_name_H-M   'P 1'
#
loop_
_entity.id
_entity.type
_entity.pdbx_description
1 polymer ?
#
loop_
_entity_poly.entity_id
_entity_poly.type
_entity_poly.pdbx_seq_one_letter_code
_entity_poly.pdbx_strand_id
1 'polypeptide(L)'
;MTKEVKCYDLMVKGKIAESHSRKVVIEKILRDLDCNSFSSFTKLTEKIAEIYTKQEGTPLSGSTIRRKGSPYKSLVESYYNTPERFKNEQFSVEAKLQEKLLITELELSKANTQLDSTRKALQNAHAKMDQLRFDDIEARTDQAGAKEYSDNEVAAYNALVQLVQACNAAGVELDDFQISQLSLTGQKKTIINQEKLPAFFKWYREHCRG
;
A
#
# COMPACT_ATOMS: atom_id res chain seq x y z
N MET A 1 12.84 -21.01 70.96
CA MET A 1 14.30 -21.13 70.75
C MET A 1 14.76 -20.00 69.83
N THR A 2 15.24 -18.90 70.41
CA THR A 2 15.86 -17.78 69.67
C THR A 2 17.26 -18.21 69.25
N LYS A 3 17.47 -18.45 67.95
CA LYS A 3 18.81 -18.72 67.41
C LYS A 3 19.66 -17.48 67.63
N GLU A 4 20.62 -17.55 68.54
CA GLU A 4 21.66 -16.53 68.72
C GLU A 4 22.37 -16.33 67.38
N VAL A 5 22.12 -15.19 66.74
CA VAL A 5 22.84 -14.79 65.54
C VAL A 5 24.27 -14.49 65.98
N LYS A 6 25.19 -15.41 65.70
CA LYS A 6 26.60 -15.23 66.02
C LYS A 6 27.12 -14.00 65.27
N CYS A 7 27.82 -13.11 65.96
CA CYS A 7 28.41 -11.87 65.43
C CYS A 7 29.21 -12.10 64.11
N TYR A 8 29.77 -13.30 63.94
CA TYR A 8 30.44 -13.74 62.72
C TYR A 8 29.53 -13.77 61.48
N ASP A 9 28.29 -14.25 61.60
CA ASP A 9 27.36 -14.33 60.46
C ASP A 9 26.91 -12.94 59.98
N LEU A 10 26.78 -11.99 60.92
CA LEU A 10 26.50 -10.59 60.59
C LEU A 10 27.68 -9.93 59.88
N MET A 11 28.92 -10.22 60.31
CA MET A 11 30.13 -9.73 59.65
C MET A 11 30.27 -10.29 58.22
N VAL A 12 29.98 -11.58 58.02
CA VAL A 12 30.01 -12.22 56.69
C VAL A 12 28.94 -11.62 55.78
N LYS A 13 27.71 -11.44 56.27
CA LYS A 13 26.64 -10.78 55.49
C LYS A 13 26.99 -9.34 55.11
N GLY A 14 27.58 -8.58 56.04
CA GLY A 14 28.07 -7.22 55.76
C GLY A 14 29.12 -7.18 54.65
N LYS A 15 30.10 -8.08 54.70
CA LYS A 15 31.14 -8.20 53.65
C LYS A 15 30.57 -8.58 52.28
N ILE A 16 29.55 -9.44 52.24
CA ILE A 16 28.87 -9.82 50.99
C ILE A 16 28.08 -8.63 50.42
N ALA A 17 27.33 -7.92 51.26
CA ALA A 17 26.56 -6.74 50.84
C ALA A 17 27.47 -5.63 50.30
N GLU A 18 28.60 -5.37 50.98
CA GLU A 18 29.59 -4.38 50.54
C GLU A 18 30.22 -4.80 49.21
N SER A 19 30.63 -6.07 49.06
CA SER A 19 31.14 -6.62 47.81
C SER A 19 30.14 -6.48 46.65
N HIS A 20 28.85 -6.70 46.92
CA HIS A 20 27.79 -6.54 45.93
C HIS A 20 27.62 -5.07 45.52
N SER A 21 27.61 -4.15 46.48
CA SER A 21 27.55 -2.71 46.22
C SER A 21 28.70 -2.24 45.34
N ARG A 22 29.93 -2.66 45.68
CA ARG A 22 31.13 -2.33 44.87
C ARG A 22 31.05 -2.92 43.46
N LYS A 23 30.51 -4.13 43.33
CA LYS A 23 30.31 -4.79 42.04
C LYS A 23 29.35 -4.00 41.13
N VAL A 24 28.25 -3.48 41.68
CA VAL A 24 27.28 -2.64 40.95
C VAL A 24 27.93 -1.37 40.42
N VAL A 25 28.77 -0.70 41.23
CA VAL A 25 29.50 0.50 40.80
C VAL A 25 30.51 0.17 39.70
N ILE A 26 31.30 -0.90 39.88
CA ILE A 26 32.25 -1.36 38.85
C ILE A 26 31.52 -1.70 37.54
N GLU A 27 30.33 -2.32 37.61
CA GLU A 27 29.54 -2.63 36.43
C GLU A 27 29.06 -1.36 35.70
N LYS A 28 28.64 -0.32 36.43
CA LYS A 28 28.30 0.98 35.83
C LYS A 28 29.51 1.59 35.10
N ILE A 29 30.68 1.61 35.77
CA ILE A 29 31.92 2.09 35.16
C ILE A 29 32.23 1.32 33.87
N LEU A 30 32.09 0.00 33.88
CA LEU A 30 32.34 -0.87 32.72
C LEU A 30 31.38 -0.62 31.55
N ARG A 31 30.13 -0.26 31.82
CA ARG A 31 29.14 0.07 30.78
C ARG A 31 29.43 1.42 30.11
N ASP A 32 29.93 2.38 30.89
CA ASP A 32 30.24 3.73 30.40
C ASP A 32 31.60 3.80 29.70
N LEU A 33 32.49 2.85 29.99
CA LEU A 33 33.85 2.80 29.45
C LEU A 33 33.90 2.00 28.14
N ASP A 34 34.61 2.50 27.13
CA ASP A 34 34.98 1.69 25.96
C ASP A 34 36.05 0.65 26.35
N CYS A 35 35.60 -0.48 26.90
CA CYS A 35 36.45 -1.58 27.35
C CYS A 35 37.29 -2.21 26.21
N ASN A 36 36.91 -1.98 24.95
CA ASN A 36 37.60 -2.52 23.78
C ASN A 36 38.85 -1.70 23.41
N SER A 37 38.94 -0.45 23.87
CA SER A 37 40.09 0.44 23.60
C SER A 37 41.37 0.07 24.36
N PHE A 38 41.29 -0.84 25.34
CA PHE A 38 42.42 -1.17 26.21
C PHE A 38 43.25 -2.33 25.66
N SER A 39 44.56 -2.10 25.52
CA SER A 39 45.51 -3.09 25.00
C SER A 39 45.80 -4.28 25.93
N SER A 40 45.38 -4.21 27.20
CA SER A 40 45.57 -5.30 28.16
C SER A 40 44.54 -5.24 29.29
N PHE A 41 44.22 -6.41 29.84
CA PHE A 41 43.34 -6.55 31.02
C PHE A 41 43.87 -5.77 32.23
N THR A 42 45.19 -5.68 32.36
CA THR A 42 45.89 -4.89 33.39
C THR A 42 45.54 -3.41 33.29
N LYS A 43 45.61 -2.82 32.08
CA LYS A 43 45.28 -1.40 31.87
C LYS A 43 43.80 -1.12 32.11
N LEU A 44 42.92 -2.02 31.68
CA LEU A 44 41.47 -1.89 31.93
C LEU A 44 41.19 -1.88 33.44
N THR A 45 41.71 -2.85 34.18
CA THR A 45 41.49 -2.97 35.63
C THR A 45 42.13 -1.83 36.43
N GLU A 46 43.26 -1.28 36.00
CA GLU A 46 43.84 -0.06 36.57
C GLU A 46 42.98 1.17 36.31
N LYS A 47 42.43 1.31 35.10
CA LYS A 47 41.56 2.44 34.78
C LYS A 47 40.24 2.40 35.56
N ILE A 48 39.63 1.22 35.67
CA ILE A 48 38.43 1.01 36.49
C ILE A 48 38.71 1.37 37.94
N ALA A 49 39.85 0.91 38.49
CA ALA A 49 40.24 1.19 39.86
C ALA A 49 40.47 2.70 40.10
N GLU A 50 41.06 3.41 39.13
CA GLU A 50 41.23 4.86 39.17
C GLU A 50 39.87 5.59 39.18
N ILE A 51 38.95 5.21 38.28
CA ILE A 51 37.62 5.82 38.18
C ILE A 51 36.80 5.55 39.45
N TYR A 52 36.80 4.31 39.91
CA TYR A 52 36.12 3.91 41.14
C TYR A 52 36.63 4.72 42.34
N THR A 53 37.96 4.84 42.47
CA THR A 53 38.57 5.60 43.58
C THR A 53 38.19 7.08 43.52
N LYS A 54 38.05 7.66 42.32
CA LYS A 54 37.60 9.04 42.13
C LYS A 54 36.11 9.23 42.46
N GLN A 55 35.25 8.27 42.13
CA GLN A 55 33.80 8.37 42.33
C GLN A 55 33.39 8.09 43.79
N GLU A 56 33.92 7.02 44.38
CA GLU A 56 33.51 6.53 45.70
C GLU A 56 34.41 7.04 46.84
N GLY A 57 35.52 7.72 46.51
CA GLY A 57 36.50 8.21 47.49
C GLY A 57 37.24 7.12 48.26
N THR A 58 37.01 5.84 47.92
CA THR A 58 37.64 4.67 48.57
C THR A 58 38.71 4.07 47.68
N PRO A 59 39.95 3.84 48.20
CA PRO A 59 41.05 3.36 47.38
C PRO A 59 40.79 1.91 46.93
N LEU A 60 40.69 1.73 45.61
CA LEU A 60 40.65 0.42 44.97
C LEU A 60 41.90 0.26 44.10
N SER A 61 42.54 -0.91 44.15
CA SER A 61 43.67 -1.23 43.27
C SER A 61 43.22 -2.16 42.15
N GLY A 62 43.78 -1.96 40.94
CA GLY A 62 43.59 -2.89 39.83
C GLY A 62 44.05 -4.32 40.18
N SER A 63 45.04 -4.47 41.05
CA SER A 63 45.49 -5.77 41.56
C SER A 63 44.40 -6.52 42.36
N THR A 64 43.60 -5.79 43.15
CA THR A 64 42.46 -6.32 43.91
C THR A 64 41.38 -6.87 42.99
N ILE A 65 41.19 -6.23 41.83
CA ILE A 65 40.25 -6.66 40.80
C ILE A 65 40.79 -7.91 40.08
N ARG A 66 42.09 -7.94 39.73
CA ARG A 66 42.72 -9.04 38.98
C ARG A 66 42.98 -10.32 39.80
N ARG A 67 42.91 -10.25 41.13
CA ARG A 67 43.28 -11.36 42.03
C ARG A 67 42.44 -12.62 41.74
N LYS A 68 43.09 -13.79 41.77
CA LYS A 68 42.41 -15.09 41.64
C LYS A 68 41.37 -15.27 42.76
N GLY A 69 40.13 -15.55 42.39
CA GLY A 69 38.99 -15.64 43.32
C GLY A 69 38.34 -14.28 43.67
N SER A 70 38.76 -13.18 43.04
CA SER A 70 38.09 -11.89 43.21
C SER A 70 36.71 -11.92 42.54
N PRO A 71 35.64 -11.48 43.23
CA PRO A 71 34.30 -11.42 42.66
C PRO A 71 34.18 -10.39 41.53
N TYR A 72 35.14 -9.47 41.42
CA TYR A 72 35.19 -8.43 40.39
C TYR A 72 35.88 -8.90 39.12
N LYS A 73 36.74 -9.92 39.20
CA LYS A 73 37.52 -10.40 38.06
C LYS A 73 36.63 -10.91 36.93
N SER A 74 35.70 -11.82 37.25
CA SER A 74 34.77 -12.39 36.29
C SER A 74 33.86 -11.34 35.66
N LEU A 75 33.47 -10.32 36.43
CA LEU A 75 32.73 -9.18 35.91
C LEU A 75 33.56 -8.42 34.87
N VAL A 76 34.78 -8.01 35.20
CA VAL A 76 35.62 -7.26 34.25
C VAL A 76 36.01 -8.12 33.03
N GLU A 77 36.25 -9.42 33.21
CA GLU A 77 36.52 -10.36 32.11
C GLU A 77 35.35 -10.45 31.12
N SER A 78 34.10 -10.36 31.60
CA SER A 78 32.93 -10.36 30.72
C SER A 78 32.81 -9.12 29.82
N TYR A 79 33.39 -7.99 30.23
CA TYR A 79 33.43 -6.75 29.46
C TYR A 79 34.75 -6.59 28.69
N TYR A 80 35.80 -7.33 29.07
CA TYR A 80 37.09 -7.28 28.39
C TYR A 80 37.03 -7.98 27.03
N ASN A 81 37.88 -7.50 26.13
CA ASN A 81 37.88 -7.89 24.74
C ASN A 81 38.42 -9.31 24.55
N THR A 82 37.54 -10.31 24.66
CA THR A 82 37.86 -11.73 24.48
C THR A 82 37.29 -12.25 23.17
N PRO A 83 37.97 -13.19 22.49
CA PRO A 83 37.47 -13.78 21.25
C PRO A 83 36.10 -14.45 21.41
N GLU A 84 35.81 -15.01 22.58
CA GLU A 84 34.53 -15.64 22.90
C GLU A 84 33.40 -14.62 23.02
N ARG A 85 33.67 -13.43 23.60
CA ARG A 85 32.70 -12.34 23.65
C ARG A 85 32.31 -11.86 22.26
N PHE A 86 33.28 -11.65 21.37
CA PHE A 86 32.99 -11.24 19.99
C PHE A 86 32.13 -12.26 19.25
N LYS A 87 32.40 -13.55 19.41
CA LYS A 87 31.57 -14.61 18.82
C LYS A 87 30.13 -14.52 19.35
N ASN A 88 29.95 -14.40 20.66
CA ASN A 88 28.61 -14.31 21.26
C ASN A 88 27.87 -13.03 20.86
N GLU A 89 28.56 -11.90 20.75
CA GLU A 89 27.98 -10.64 20.24
C GLU A 89 27.59 -10.75 18.77
N GLN A 90 28.43 -11.36 17.93
CA GLN A 90 28.10 -11.63 16.52
C GLN A 90 26.87 -12.52 16.41
N PHE A 91 26.81 -13.65 17.12
CA PHE A 91 25.63 -14.52 17.14
C PHE A 91 24.38 -13.78 17.62
N SER A 92 24.50 -12.94 18.66
CA SER A 92 23.37 -12.14 19.13
C SER A 92 22.90 -11.11 18.11
N VAL A 93 23.81 -10.49 17.35
CA VAL A 93 23.45 -9.49 16.33
C VAL A 93 22.84 -10.18 15.11
N GLU A 94 23.41 -11.31 14.68
CA GLU A 94 22.86 -12.14 13.60
C GLU A 94 21.44 -12.61 13.93
N ALA A 95 21.21 -13.12 15.15
CA ALA A 95 19.87 -13.53 15.58
C ALA A 95 18.87 -12.38 15.55
N LYS A 96 19.26 -11.18 16.02
CA LYS A 96 18.41 -9.97 15.96
C LYS A 96 18.15 -9.51 14.52
N LEU A 97 19.12 -9.65 13.62
CA LEU A 97 18.96 -9.31 12.22
C LEU A 97 18.03 -10.30 11.51
N GLN A 98 18.15 -11.60 11.79
CA GLN A 98 17.25 -12.63 11.27
C GLN A 98 15.81 -12.42 11.75
N GLU A 99 15.61 -12.11 13.02
CA GLU A 99 14.28 -11.79 13.56
C GLU A 99 13.66 -10.56 12.86
N LYS A 100 14.43 -9.48 12.70
CA LYS A 100 13.98 -8.30 11.97
C LYS A 100 13.63 -8.60 10.52
N LEU A 101 14.46 -9.38 9.85
CA LEU A 101 14.24 -9.78 8.46
C LEU A 101 12.90 -10.54 8.33
N LEU A 102 12.67 -11.52 9.20
CA LEU A 102 11.42 -12.29 9.23
C LEU A 102 10.18 -11.39 9.43
N ILE A 103 10.26 -10.42 10.35
CA ILE A 103 9.17 -9.47 10.60
C ILE A 103 8.91 -8.62 9.36
N THR A 104 9.97 -8.07 8.74
CA THR A 104 9.83 -7.22 7.55
C THR A 104 9.27 -7.98 6.35
N GLU A 105 9.66 -9.24 6.15
CA GLU A 105 9.09 -10.08 5.09
C GLU A 105 7.60 -10.35 5.32
N LEU A 106 7.19 -10.55 6.57
CA LEU A 106 5.80 -10.74 6.93
C LEU A 106 4.96 -9.47 6.72
N GLU A 107 5.51 -8.30 7.06
CA GLU A 107 4.87 -7.01 6.79
C GLU A 107 4.75 -6.73 5.29
N LEU A 108 5.79 -7.02 4.52
CA LEU A 108 5.79 -6.89 3.06
C LEU A 108 4.73 -7.81 2.43
N SER A 109 4.63 -9.05 2.90
CA SER A 109 3.59 -9.99 2.44
C SER A 109 2.18 -9.45 2.73
N LYS A 110 1.93 -8.94 3.93
CA LYS A 110 0.66 -8.29 4.28
C LYS A 110 0.35 -7.10 3.36
N ALA A 111 1.32 -6.21 3.14
CA ALA A 111 1.15 -5.05 2.27
C ALA A 111 0.80 -5.46 0.83
N ASN A 112 1.44 -6.50 0.30
CA ASN A 112 1.11 -7.04 -1.03
C ASN A 112 -0.31 -7.57 -1.10
N THR A 113 -0.76 -8.34 -0.09
CA THR A 113 -2.15 -8.82 -0.06
C THR A 113 -3.17 -7.68 0.00
N GLN A 114 -2.86 -6.61 0.73
CA GLN A 114 -3.70 -5.41 0.78
C GLN A 114 -3.70 -4.67 -0.57
N LEU A 115 -2.56 -4.53 -1.23
CA LEU A 115 -2.47 -3.96 -2.57
C LEU A 115 -3.29 -4.74 -3.60
N ASP A 116 -3.25 -6.08 -3.55
CA ASP A 116 -4.06 -6.90 -4.44
C ASP A 116 -5.55 -6.76 -4.14
N SER A 117 -5.93 -6.70 -2.86
CA SER A 117 -7.32 -6.48 -2.47
C SER A 117 -7.86 -5.11 -2.94
N THR A 118 -7.04 -4.06 -2.81
CA THR A 118 -7.40 -2.70 -3.24
C THR A 118 -7.44 -2.57 -4.76
N ARG A 119 -6.53 -3.24 -5.49
CA ARG A 119 -6.61 -3.35 -6.95
C ARG A 119 -7.90 -4.01 -7.42
N LYS A 120 -8.30 -5.12 -6.79
CA LYS A 120 -9.58 -5.78 -7.09
C LYS A 120 -10.77 -4.88 -6.78
N ALA A 121 -10.77 -4.17 -5.65
CA ALA A 121 -11.81 -3.22 -5.31
C ALA A 121 -11.91 -2.07 -6.34
N LEU A 122 -10.77 -1.56 -6.81
CA LEU A 122 -10.70 -0.53 -7.84
C LEU A 122 -11.23 -1.03 -9.19
N GLN A 123 -10.85 -2.24 -9.60
CA GLN A 123 -11.41 -2.87 -10.82
C GLN A 123 -12.93 -3.02 -10.73
N ASN A 124 -13.45 -3.49 -9.60
CA ASN A 124 -14.88 -3.62 -9.38
C ASN A 124 -15.60 -2.26 -9.40
N ALA A 125 -14.99 -1.22 -8.81
CA ALA A 125 -15.54 0.13 -8.83
C ALA A 125 -15.60 0.68 -10.26
N HIS A 126 -14.55 0.49 -11.07
CA HIS A 126 -14.54 0.87 -12.48
C HIS A 126 -15.62 0.13 -13.27
N ALA A 127 -15.73 -1.19 -13.13
CA ALA A 127 -16.77 -1.97 -13.79
C ALA A 127 -18.18 -1.47 -13.43
N LYS A 128 -18.42 -1.12 -12.16
CA LYS A 128 -19.69 -0.56 -11.70
C LYS A 128 -19.95 0.85 -12.25
N MET A 129 -18.92 1.70 -12.35
CA MET A 129 -19.06 3.01 -12.99
C MET A 129 -19.42 2.86 -14.46
N ASP A 130 -18.78 1.94 -15.18
CA ASP A 130 -19.08 1.69 -16.59
C ASP A 130 -20.52 1.18 -16.74
N GLN A 131 -20.95 0.25 -15.89
CA GLN A 131 -22.34 -0.20 -15.87
C GLN A 131 -23.32 0.96 -15.63
N LEU A 132 -23.10 1.80 -14.62
CA LEU A 132 -23.95 2.97 -14.37
C LEU A 132 -23.96 3.96 -15.53
N ARG A 133 -22.84 4.11 -16.26
CA ARG A 133 -22.79 4.93 -17.47
C ARG A 133 -23.62 4.33 -18.60
N PHE A 134 -23.58 3.01 -18.78
CA PHE A 134 -24.43 2.33 -19.75
C PHE A 134 -25.91 2.45 -19.37
N ASP A 135 -26.26 2.23 -18.10
CA ASP A 135 -27.62 2.36 -17.60
C ASP A 135 -28.15 3.80 -17.76
N ASP A 136 -27.32 4.83 -17.53
CA ASP A 136 -27.69 6.24 -17.76
C ASP A 136 -27.89 6.55 -19.26
N ILE A 137 -27.02 6.02 -20.12
CA ILE A 137 -27.19 6.14 -21.58
C ILE A 137 -28.50 5.48 -22.00
N GLU A 138 -28.77 4.25 -21.54
CA GLU A 138 -29.97 3.48 -21.86
C GLU A 138 -31.23 4.22 -21.38
N ALA A 139 -31.25 4.71 -20.14
CA ALA A 139 -32.35 5.50 -19.59
C ALA A 139 -32.59 6.81 -20.35
N ARG A 140 -31.53 7.46 -20.84
CA ARG A 140 -31.64 8.68 -21.67
C ARG A 140 -32.13 8.37 -23.08
N THR A 141 -31.81 7.20 -23.65
CA THR A 141 -32.42 6.74 -24.90
C THR A 141 -33.89 6.33 -24.71
N ASP A 142 -34.26 5.74 -23.58
CA ASP A 142 -35.65 5.38 -23.27
C ASP A 142 -36.52 6.61 -22.97
N GLN A 143 -35.94 7.69 -22.42
CA GLN A 143 -36.60 8.99 -22.27
C GLN A 143 -36.51 9.87 -23.52
N ALA A 144 -35.67 9.53 -24.49
CA ALA A 144 -35.61 10.19 -25.80
C ALA A 144 -36.69 9.63 -26.74
N GLY A 145 -37.94 10.00 -26.44
CA GLY A 145 -38.95 10.27 -27.46
C GLY A 145 -40.15 9.32 -27.46
N ALA A 146 -41.32 9.87 -27.10
CA ALA A 146 -42.53 9.53 -27.85
C ALA A 146 -42.16 9.65 -29.34
N LYS A 147 -42.27 8.54 -30.09
CA LYS A 147 -41.88 8.49 -31.50
C LYS A 147 -42.42 9.72 -32.22
N GLU A 148 -41.53 10.60 -32.69
CA GLU A 148 -41.89 11.87 -33.34
C GLU A 148 -42.76 11.63 -34.60
N TYR A 149 -42.64 10.42 -35.17
CA TYR A 149 -43.43 9.89 -36.28
C TYR A 149 -43.96 8.49 -35.93
N SER A 150 -45.21 8.22 -36.25
CA SER A 150 -45.80 6.89 -35.97
C SER A 150 -45.17 5.81 -36.85
N ASP A 151 -45.19 4.55 -36.40
CA ASP A 151 -44.65 3.43 -37.18
C ASP A 151 -45.27 3.30 -38.58
N ASN A 152 -46.54 3.72 -38.73
CA ASN A 152 -47.23 3.77 -40.01
C ASN A 152 -46.67 4.86 -40.95
N GLU A 153 -46.28 6.01 -40.41
CA GLU A 153 -45.65 7.10 -41.18
C GLU A 153 -44.27 6.70 -41.67
N VAL A 154 -43.51 6.00 -40.82
CA VAL A 154 -42.18 5.47 -41.16
C VAL A 154 -42.30 4.33 -42.20
N ALA A 155 -43.29 3.45 -42.05
CA ALA A 155 -43.55 2.37 -43.01
C ALA A 155 -43.98 2.90 -44.39
N ALA A 156 -44.84 3.93 -44.43
CA ALA A 156 -45.27 4.55 -45.69
C ALA A 156 -44.11 5.24 -46.42
N TYR A 157 -43.24 5.93 -45.68
CA TYR A 157 -42.03 6.52 -46.25
C TYR A 157 -41.07 5.46 -46.79
N ASN A 158 -40.82 4.40 -46.03
CA ASN A 158 -39.96 3.29 -46.46
C ASN A 158 -40.52 2.56 -47.69
N ALA A 159 -41.85 2.38 -47.76
CA ALA A 159 -42.50 1.80 -48.93
C ALA A 159 -42.30 2.67 -50.18
N LEU A 160 -42.43 4.00 -50.06
CA LEU A 160 -42.17 4.93 -51.17
C LEU A 160 -40.70 4.91 -51.61
N VAL A 161 -39.76 4.87 -50.66
CA VAL A 161 -38.33 4.75 -50.96
C VAL A 161 -38.02 3.44 -51.68
N GLN A 162 -38.61 2.32 -51.26
CA GLN A 162 -38.47 1.04 -51.93
C GLN A 162 -39.10 1.03 -53.34
N LEU A 163 -40.22 1.73 -53.52
CA LEU A 163 -40.88 1.89 -54.83
C LEU A 163 -40.00 2.72 -55.78
N VAL A 164 -39.39 3.79 -55.26
CA VAL A 164 -38.41 4.62 -55.97
C VAL A 164 -37.17 3.81 -56.36
N GLN A 165 -36.67 2.95 -55.47
CA GLN A 165 -35.55 2.04 -55.76
C GLN A 165 -35.93 0.97 -56.81
N ALA A 166 -37.15 0.44 -56.77
CA ALA A 166 -37.65 -0.49 -57.77
C ALA A 166 -37.84 0.16 -59.15
N CYS A 167 -38.24 1.44 -59.20
CA CYS A 167 -38.33 2.22 -60.43
C CYS A 167 -36.96 2.55 -61.04
N ASN A 168 -35.94 2.83 -60.20
CA ASN A 168 -34.55 2.95 -60.64
C ASN A 168 -34.04 1.66 -61.31
N ALA A 169 -34.38 0.48 -60.75
CA ALA A 169 -34.02 -0.80 -61.34
C ALA A 169 -34.74 -1.10 -62.68
N ALA A 170 -35.86 -0.41 -62.96
CA ALA A 170 -36.61 -0.49 -64.21
C ALA A 170 -36.17 0.53 -65.28
N GLY A 171 -35.09 1.29 -65.05
CA GLY A 171 -34.52 2.23 -66.03
C GLY A 171 -35.15 3.63 -66.05
N VAL A 172 -35.80 4.04 -64.96
CA VAL A 172 -36.30 5.41 -64.78
C VAL A 172 -35.25 6.21 -64.01
N GLU A 173 -34.66 7.25 -64.62
CA GLU A 173 -33.61 8.06 -63.99
C GLU A 173 -34.17 9.04 -62.95
N LEU A 174 -33.77 8.85 -61.70
CA LEU A 174 -33.98 9.74 -60.57
C LEU A 174 -32.74 10.62 -60.39
N ASP A 175 -32.83 11.88 -60.80
CA ASP A 175 -31.81 12.89 -60.47
C ASP A 175 -31.93 13.26 -59.00
N ASP A 176 -30.88 12.95 -58.25
CA ASP A 176 -30.49 13.46 -56.93
C ASP A 176 -31.64 14.04 -56.07
N PHE A 177 -32.53 13.14 -55.65
CA PHE A 177 -33.50 13.35 -54.56
C PHE A 177 -34.65 14.33 -54.84
N GLN A 178 -35.04 14.52 -56.12
CA GLN A 178 -36.32 15.14 -56.48
C GLN A 178 -37.24 14.16 -57.22
N ILE A 179 -38.50 14.05 -56.78
CA ILE A 179 -39.51 13.32 -57.56
C ILE A 179 -40.04 14.27 -58.64
N SER A 180 -39.60 14.06 -59.86
CA SER A 180 -40.06 14.79 -61.05
C SER A 180 -40.81 13.86 -61.97
N GLN A 181 -42.02 14.26 -62.39
CA GLN A 181 -42.75 13.53 -63.43
C GLN A 181 -42.33 14.07 -64.80
N LEU A 182 -41.90 13.16 -65.69
CA LEU A 182 -41.64 13.46 -67.09
C LEU A 182 -42.96 13.37 -67.85
N SER A 183 -43.42 14.50 -68.39
CA SER A 183 -44.59 14.51 -69.28
C SER A 183 -44.20 14.01 -70.67
N LEU A 184 -45.14 13.41 -71.40
CA LEU A 184 -44.97 12.97 -72.79
C LEU A 184 -44.53 14.10 -73.75
N THR A 185 -44.63 15.36 -73.32
CA THR A 185 -44.19 16.56 -74.05
C THR A 185 -42.79 17.04 -73.66
N GLY A 186 -42.05 16.29 -72.83
CA GLY A 186 -40.66 16.58 -72.47
C GLY A 186 -40.46 17.65 -71.39
N GLN A 187 -41.53 18.16 -70.77
CA GLN A 187 -41.43 19.09 -69.65
C GLN A 187 -41.37 18.33 -68.32
N LYS A 188 -40.37 18.66 -67.49
CA LYS A 188 -40.19 18.16 -66.12
C LYS A 188 -41.05 18.98 -65.15
N LYS A 189 -41.93 18.33 -64.39
CA LYS A 189 -42.69 18.97 -63.30
C LYS A 189 -42.25 18.39 -61.95
N THR A 190 -41.70 19.25 -61.08
CA THR A 190 -41.22 18.87 -59.74
C THR A 190 -42.40 18.68 -58.79
N ILE A 191 -42.49 17.52 -58.13
CA ILE A 191 -43.58 17.18 -57.21
C ILE A 191 -43.14 17.34 -55.75
N ILE A 192 -41.90 16.97 -55.41
CA ILE A 192 -41.37 17.06 -54.04
C ILE A 192 -39.91 17.52 -54.08
N ASN A 193 -39.56 18.54 -53.28
CA ASN A 193 -38.21 19.11 -53.16
C ASN A 193 -37.65 18.91 -51.73
N GLN A 194 -36.32 18.80 -51.62
CA GLN A 194 -35.56 18.34 -50.44
C GLN A 194 -35.71 19.18 -49.15
N GLU A 195 -36.25 20.39 -49.18
CA GLU A 195 -36.37 21.23 -47.98
C GLU A 195 -37.47 20.77 -46.99
N LYS A 196 -38.12 19.63 -47.23
CA LYS A 196 -39.46 19.37 -46.68
C LYS A 196 -39.69 17.94 -46.17
N LEU A 197 -38.72 17.34 -45.46
CA LEU A 197 -39.00 16.22 -44.55
C LEU A 197 -40.19 16.53 -43.61
N PRO A 198 -40.26 17.73 -42.98
CA PRO A 198 -41.43 18.12 -42.19
C PRO A 198 -42.73 18.28 -43.02
N ALA A 199 -42.63 18.58 -44.32
CA ALA A 199 -43.83 18.78 -45.14
C ALA A 199 -44.40 17.50 -45.73
N PHE A 200 -43.60 16.44 -45.90
CA PHE A 200 -44.12 15.11 -46.26
C PHE A 200 -44.99 14.56 -45.12
N PHE A 201 -44.48 14.55 -43.88
CA PHE A 201 -45.25 14.09 -42.73
C PHE A 201 -46.47 14.98 -42.45
N LYS A 202 -46.36 16.30 -42.65
CA LYS A 202 -47.50 17.22 -42.60
C LYS A 202 -48.55 16.90 -43.68
N TRP A 203 -48.13 16.70 -44.92
CA TRP A 203 -49.03 16.34 -46.04
C TRP A 203 -49.72 14.98 -45.80
N TYR A 204 -48.98 13.98 -45.33
CA TYR A 204 -49.51 12.64 -45.01
C TYR A 204 -50.58 12.71 -43.90
N ARG A 205 -50.33 13.46 -42.83
CA ARG A 205 -51.33 13.68 -41.76
C ARG A 205 -52.57 14.44 -42.23
N GLU A 206 -52.43 15.36 -43.19
CA GLU A 206 -53.53 16.14 -43.75
C GLU A 206 -54.38 15.33 -44.75
N HIS A 207 -53.81 14.38 -45.50
CA HIS A 207 -54.51 13.62 -46.56
C HIS A 207 -54.92 12.19 -46.15
N CYS A 208 -54.34 11.61 -45.10
CA CYS A 208 -54.75 10.32 -44.55
C CYS A 208 -55.78 10.43 -43.39
N ARG A 209 -56.22 11.64 -43.04
CA ARG A 209 -57.46 11.87 -42.27
C ARG A 209 -58.65 11.92 -43.23
N GLY A 210 -59.03 10.76 -43.73
CA GLY A 210 -60.31 10.48 -44.40
C GLY A 210 -60.97 9.30 -43.72
#